data_AF-A0A946FNR1-F1
#
_entry.id   AF-A0A946FNR1-F1
#
_cell.length_a   1.000
_cell.length_b   1.000
_cell.length_c   1.000
_cell.angle_alpha   90.00
_cell.angle_beta   90.00
_cell.angle_gamma   90.00
#
_symmetry.space_group_name_H-M   'P 1'
#
loop_
_entity.id
_entity.type
_entity.pdbx_description
1 polymer ?
#
loop_
_entity_poly.entity_id
_entity_poly.type
_entity_poly.pdbx_seq_one_letter_code
_entity_poly.pdbx_strand_id
1 'polypeptide(L)' 'VSIFGDFNGDGLDDLAVSAPGGDPDSRGGAGEVYIIFGNNGEAIIDLGDP' A
#
# COMPACT_ATOMS: atom_id res chain seq x y z
N VAL A 1 -10.27 -2.06 1.29
CA VAL A 1 -9.61 -3.24 1.88
C VAL A 1 -8.13 -2.89 2.03
N SER A 2 -7.49 -3.23 3.14
CA SER A 2 -6.03 -3.13 3.33
C SER A 2 -5.51 -4.50 3.75
N ILE A 3 -4.39 -4.93 3.18
CA ILE A 3 -3.71 -6.20 3.50
C ILE A 3 -2.25 -5.88 3.86
N PHE A 4 -1.74 -6.56 4.88
CA PHE A 4 -0.40 -6.39 5.43
C PHE A 4 0.43 -7.68 5.26
N GLY A 5 1.74 -7.56 5.07
CA GLY A 5 2.72 -8.66 5.05
C GLY A 5 3.99 -8.34 4.26
N ASP A 6 5.03 -9.16 4.37
CA ASP A 6 6.32 -8.98 3.66
C ASP A 6 6.24 -9.45 2.19
N PHE A 7 6.00 -8.52 1.25
CA PHE A 7 5.84 -8.82 -0.17
C PHE A 7 7.17 -8.86 -0.94
N ASN A 8 8.20 -8.16 -0.46
CA ASN A 8 9.49 -8.05 -1.15
C ASN A 8 10.60 -8.97 -0.55
N GLY A 9 10.32 -9.62 0.59
CA GLY A 9 11.21 -10.56 1.27
C GLY A 9 12.30 -9.91 2.12
N ASP A 10 12.12 -8.65 2.57
CA ASP A 10 13.12 -7.93 3.36
C ASP A 10 12.97 -8.12 4.88
N GLY A 11 11.93 -8.84 5.31
CA GLY A 11 11.64 -9.14 6.71
C GLY A 11 10.82 -8.06 7.43
N LEU A 12 10.26 -7.08 6.71
CA LEU A 12 9.36 -6.06 7.24
C LEU A 12 7.95 -6.22 6.67
N ASP A 13 6.95 -5.84 7.47
CA ASP A 13 5.57 -5.82 6.98
C ASP A 13 5.37 -4.67 5.98
N ASP A 14 4.90 -4.99 4.78
CA ASP A 14 4.48 -4.05 3.77
C ASP A 14 2.96 -3.82 3.82
N LEU A 15 2.50 -2.74 3.19
CA LEU A 15 1.07 -2.39 3.08
C LEU A 15 0.64 -2.30 1.62
N ALA A 16 -0.42 -3.02 1.26
CA ALA A 16 -1.10 -2.85 -0.02
C ALA A 16 -2.38 -1.99 0.11
N VAL A 17 -2.50 -1.01 -0.79
CA VAL A 17 -3.65 -0.09 -0.86
C VAL A 17 -4.31 -0.17 -2.24
N SER A 18 -5.61 -0.45 -2.27
CA SER A 18 -6.40 -0.48 -3.50
C SER A 18 -6.97 0.90 -3.85
N ALA A 19 -6.85 1.31 -5.11
CA ALA A 19 -7.51 2.48 -5.69
C ALA A 19 -8.42 2.03 -6.87
N PRO A 20 -9.68 1.62 -6.60
CA PRO A 20 -10.55 1.04 -7.63
C PRO A 20 -10.90 1.98 -8.78
N GLY A 21 -10.84 3.30 -8.55
CA GLY A 21 -11.06 4.33 -9.57
C GLY A 21 -9.78 4.85 -10.23
N GLY A 22 -8.66 4.17 -10.06
CA GLY A 22 -7.39 4.55 -10.69
C GLY A 22 -7.40 4.38 -12.20
N ASP A 23 -6.59 5.20 -12.89
CA ASP A 23 -6.55 5.33 -14.35
C ASP A 23 -5.14 5.01 -14.90
N PRO A 24 -4.58 3.81 -14.66
CA PRO A 24 -3.23 3.47 -15.06
C PRO A 24 -3.11 3.49 -16.58
N ASP A 25 -2.01 4.01 -17.11
CA ASP A 25 -1.76 4.11 -18.57
C ASP A 25 -2.91 4.77 -19.35
N SER A 26 -3.58 5.77 -18.74
CA SER A 26 -4.78 6.43 -19.31
C SER A 26 -5.98 5.50 -19.52
N ARG A 27 -6.05 4.37 -18.79
CA ARG A 27 -7.15 3.41 -18.84
C ARG A 27 -8.16 3.70 -17.73
N GLY A 28 -9.13 4.55 -18.06
CA GLY A 28 -10.21 4.97 -17.18
C GLY A 28 -10.83 3.82 -16.37
N GLY A 29 -10.78 3.90 -15.05
CA GLY A 29 -11.41 2.97 -14.09
C GLY A 29 -10.84 1.55 -14.10
N ALA A 30 -9.65 1.33 -14.66
CA ALA A 30 -9.02 0.00 -14.64
C ALA A 30 -8.60 -0.41 -13.21
N GLY A 31 -8.45 0.57 -12.31
CA GLY A 31 -8.06 0.37 -10.93
C GLY A 31 -6.55 0.21 -10.78
N GLU A 32 -6.04 0.61 -9.61
CA GLU A 32 -4.63 0.53 -9.27
C GLU A 32 -4.46 -0.12 -7.88
N VAL A 33 -3.31 -0.74 -7.66
CA VAL A 33 -2.88 -1.22 -6.35
C VAL A 33 -1.47 -0.71 -6.11
N TYR A 34 -1.29 -0.04 -4.97
CA TYR A 34 0.02 0.48 -4.55
C TYR A 34 0.54 -0.38 -3.40
N ILE A 35 1.83 -0.72 -3.46
CA ILE A 35 2.55 -1.38 -2.37
C ILE A 35 3.47 -0.34 -1.73
N ILE A 36 3.33 -0.17 -0.42
CA ILE A 36 4.19 0.67 0.40
C ILE A 36 5.12 -0.28 1.16
N PHE A 37 6.40 -0.26 0.82
CA PHE A 37 7.38 -1.12 1.48
C PHE A 37 7.69 -0.64 2.90
N GLY A 38 7.78 -1.57 3.83
CA GLY A 38 8.22 -1.32 5.19
C GLY A 38 9.64 -0.74 5.23
N ASN A 39 9.98 -0.04 6.31
CA ASN A 39 11.34 0.44 6.55
C ASN A 39 11.64 0.40 8.06
N ASN A 40 12.92 0.16 8.39
CA ASN A 40 13.46 0.16 9.75
C ASN A 40 13.60 1.55 10.40
N GLY A 41 13.29 2.62 9.66
CA GLY A 41 13.17 3.96 10.23
C GLY A 41 11.89 4.09 11.07
N GLU A 42 11.84 5.05 12.00
CA GLU A 42 10.58 5.40 12.68
C GLU A 42 9.57 5.97 11.67
N ALA A 43 8.88 5.09 10.95
CA ALA A 43 7.69 5.44 10.22
C ALA A 43 6.55 5.48 11.24
N ILE A 44 6.35 6.62 11.87
CA ILE A 44 5.08 6.91 12.55
C ILE A 44 4.03 7.07 11.44
N ILE A 45 3.44 5.96 11.02
CA ILE A 45 2.24 5.97 10.19
C ILE A 45 1.08 5.88 11.17
N ASP A 46 0.75 7.06 11.72
CA ASP A 46 -0.38 7.24 12.64
C ASP A 46 -1.69 7.08 11.87
N LEU A 47 -2.40 5.98 12.16
CA LEU A 47 -3.72 5.68 11.60
C LEU A 47 -4.79 5.46 12.71
N GLY A 48 -4.53 5.90 13.95
CA GLY A 48 -5.50 5.86 15.06
C GLY A 48 -5.81 7.29 15.54
N ASP A 49 -7.02 7.74 15.82
CA ASP A 49 -8.32 7.15 16.17
C ASP A 49 -9.42 8.01 15.45
N PRO A 50 -10.73 7.72 15.51
CA PRO A 50 -11.75 8.52 14.81
C PRO A 50 -11.86 9.99 15.29
#